data_AF-A0A7Y0B3T7-F1
#
_entry.id   AF-A0A7Y0B3T7-F1
#
_cell.length_a   1.000
_cell.length_b   1.000
_cell.length_c   1.000
_cell.angle_alpha   90.00
_cell.angle_beta   90.00
_cell.angle_gamma   90.00
#
_symmetry.space_group_name_H-M   'P 1'
#
loop_
_entity.id
_entity.type
_entity.pdbx_description
1 polymer ?
#
loop_
_entity_poly.entity_id
_entity_poly.type
_entity_poly.pdbx_seq_one_letter_code
_entity_poly.pdbx_strand_id
1 'polypeptide(L)'
;MAERTQDRERERERERPVPRIRLDLPSERRYRLLPEYDPEAFGRLSERIARFLGTGRFLVWMTLTVVVWIGWNVFAPASLRFDEYPFIFLTLALSLQASYAAPLILLAQNRQDDRDRVNLEQDRKQNERSIADTEYLTREIAALRMGLGEVATRDWIRSELQDLVRELEERGQERDLFPPDGERRSDVPDR
;
A
#
# COMPACT_ATOMS: atom_id res chain seq x y z
N MET A 1 44.45 25.46 59.83
CA MET A 1 43.25 24.67 59.45
C MET A 1 42.58 25.16 58.15
N ALA A 2 43.24 26.00 57.34
CA ALA A 2 42.67 26.61 56.12
C ALA A 2 43.31 26.11 54.80
N GLU A 3 44.28 25.19 54.87
CA GLU A 3 45.06 24.72 53.70
C GLU A 3 44.46 23.45 53.07
N ARG A 4 43.81 22.59 53.86
CA ARG A 4 43.24 21.32 53.38
C ARG A 4 41.97 21.48 52.53
N THR A 5 41.36 22.66 52.55
CA THR A 5 40.14 22.95 51.76
C THR A 5 40.45 23.43 50.35
N GLN A 6 41.61 24.05 50.10
CA GLN A 6 41.98 24.52 48.74
C GLN A 6 42.44 23.39 47.82
N ASP A 7 43.11 22.36 48.34
CA ASP A 7 43.57 21.23 47.50
C ASP A 7 42.41 20.40 46.95
N ARG A 8 41.32 20.25 47.72
CA ARG A 8 40.13 19.52 47.26
C ARG A 8 39.34 20.23 46.16
N GLU A 9 39.43 21.55 46.07
CA GLU A 9 38.77 22.31 45.00
C GLU A 9 39.59 22.26 43.70
N ARG A 10 40.93 22.24 43.79
CA ARG A 10 41.82 22.10 42.61
C ARG A 10 41.74 20.72 41.96
N GLU A 11 41.45 19.68 42.74
CA GLU A 11 41.24 18.32 42.19
C GLU A 11 39.89 18.18 41.47
N ARG A 12 38.84 18.89 41.90
CA ARG A 12 37.50 18.81 41.28
C ARG A 12 37.39 19.52 39.93
N GLU A 13 38.27 20.46 39.61
CA GLU A 13 38.29 21.08 38.28
C GLU A 13 38.96 20.22 37.20
N ARG A 14 39.72 19.18 37.57
CA ARG A 14 40.43 18.31 36.60
C ARG A 14 39.55 17.23 35.96
N GLU A 15 38.31 17.06 36.40
CA GLU A 15 37.38 16.05 35.87
C GLU A 15 36.17 16.66 35.14
N ARG A 16 36.40 17.68 34.31
CA ARG A 16 35.39 18.03 33.28
C ARG A 16 35.54 17.03 32.12
N PRO A 17 34.54 16.17 31.84
CA PRO A 17 34.61 15.26 30.72
C PRO A 17 34.67 16.07 29.43
N VAL A 18 35.83 16.06 28.78
CA VAL A 18 36.03 16.68 27.47
C VAL A 18 35.02 16.04 26.52
N PRO A 19 34.11 16.82 25.89
CA PRO A 19 33.16 16.27 24.95
C PRO A 19 33.93 15.71 23.76
N ARG A 20 34.06 14.38 23.71
CA ARG A 20 34.67 13.68 22.58
C ARG A 20 33.75 13.89 21.39
N ILE A 21 34.12 14.80 20.50
CA ILE A 21 33.51 14.96 19.19
C ILE A 21 33.75 13.62 18.46
N ARG A 22 32.73 12.75 18.41
CA ARG A 22 32.76 11.56 17.58
C ARG A 22 32.72 12.03 16.13
N LEU A 23 33.84 11.84 15.42
CA LEU A 23 33.98 12.12 13.99
C LEU A 23 33.38 11.02 13.09
N ASP A 24 32.53 10.13 13.63
CA ASP A 24 32.00 8.98 12.88
C ASP A 24 30.64 9.23 12.20
N LEU A 25 30.14 10.47 12.21
CA LEU A 25 29.00 10.82 11.36
C LEU A 25 29.53 11.52 10.10
N PRO A 26 29.30 10.97 8.90
CA PRO A 26 29.55 11.72 7.67
C PRO A 26 28.64 12.95 7.72
N SER A 27 29.24 14.09 8.01
CA SER A 27 28.59 15.39 7.88
C SER A 27 28.50 15.68 6.38
N GLU A 28 27.47 15.14 5.73
CA GLU A 28 27.03 15.62 4.44
C GLU A 28 26.40 17.00 4.62
N ARG A 29 27.24 18.00 4.89
CA ARG A 29 26.89 19.41 4.72
C ARG A 29 26.86 19.67 3.22
N ARG A 30 25.86 19.09 2.57
CA ARG A 30 25.53 19.28 1.17
C ARG A 30 25.00 20.70 1.08
N TYR A 31 25.87 21.64 0.74
CA TYR A 31 25.45 22.97 0.32
C TYR A 31 24.57 22.79 -0.92
N ARG A 32 23.26 22.67 -0.73
CA ARG A 32 22.26 22.63 -1.80
C ARG A 32 22.12 24.05 -2.34
N LEU A 33 23.03 24.42 -3.24
CA LEU A 33 22.91 25.54 -4.17
C LEU A 33 22.02 25.17 -5.37
N LEU A 34 21.04 24.29 -5.18
CA LEU A 34 20.05 23.98 -6.20
C LEU A 34 18.82 24.83 -5.88
N PRO A 35 18.31 25.62 -6.84
CA PRO A 35 16.99 26.22 -6.71
C PRO A 35 16.02 25.11 -6.31
N GLU A 36 15.28 25.32 -5.23
CA GLU A 36 14.28 24.38 -4.74
C GLU A 36 13.18 24.31 -5.79
N TYR A 37 13.35 23.36 -6.72
CA TYR A 37 12.40 23.09 -7.77
C TYR A 37 11.17 22.49 -7.10
N ASP A 38 10.14 23.30 -6.90
CA ASP A 38 8.91 22.93 -6.19
C ASP A 38 8.19 21.78 -6.93
N PRO A 39 8.34 20.52 -6.45
CA PRO A 39 7.86 19.34 -7.17
C PRO A 39 6.32 19.26 -7.16
N GLU A 40 5.66 20.01 -6.28
CA GLU A 40 4.21 20.03 -6.13
C GLU A 40 3.52 20.90 -7.19
N ALA A 41 4.13 22.03 -7.55
CA ALA A 41 3.66 22.89 -8.63
C ALA A 41 3.78 22.19 -10.00
N PHE A 42 4.93 21.55 -10.24
CA PHE A 42 5.15 20.79 -11.47
C PHE A 42 4.28 19.54 -11.54
N GLY A 43 4.03 18.87 -10.41
CA GLY A 43 3.15 17.70 -10.34
C GLY A 43 1.71 17.99 -10.76
N ARG A 44 1.15 19.10 -10.29
CA ARG A 44 -0.18 19.57 -10.70
C ARG A 44 -0.24 19.98 -12.16
N LEU A 45 0.83 20.60 -12.68
CA LEU A 45 0.95 20.96 -14.09
C LEU A 45 0.98 19.72 -14.99
N SER A 46 1.83 18.72 -14.66
CA SER A 46 1.91 17.47 -15.43
C SER A 46 0.58 16.72 -15.44
N GLU A 47 -0.14 16.65 -14.32
CA GLU A 47 -1.45 15.97 -14.27
C GLU A 47 -2.49 16.66 -15.14
N ARG A 48 -2.44 18.00 -15.22
CA ARG A 48 -3.29 18.78 -16.12
C ARG A 48 -2.91 18.55 -17.58
N ILE A 49 -1.62 18.53 -17.89
CA ILE A 49 -1.08 18.23 -19.23
C ILE A 49 -1.44 16.80 -19.65
N ALA A 50 -1.29 15.81 -18.78
CA ALA A 50 -1.62 14.41 -19.07
C ALA A 50 -3.11 14.22 -19.39
N ARG A 51 -4.00 14.83 -18.61
CA ARG A 51 -5.45 14.82 -18.91
C ARG A 51 -5.78 15.58 -20.21
N PHE A 52 -5.01 16.62 -20.52
CA PHE A 52 -5.20 17.42 -21.73
C PHE A 52 -4.72 16.70 -23.00
N LEU A 53 -3.56 16.04 -22.97
CA LEU A 53 -3.01 15.26 -24.09
C LEU A 53 -3.76 13.93 -24.31
N GLY A 54 -4.23 13.29 -23.23
CA GLY A 54 -4.97 12.02 -23.32
C GLY A 54 -6.39 12.18 -23.87
N THR A 55 -6.95 13.39 -23.87
CA THR A 55 -8.25 13.65 -24.46
C THR A 55 -8.06 14.17 -25.88
N GLY A 56 -8.61 13.50 -26.90
CA GLY A 56 -8.47 13.87 -28.32
C GLY A 56 -8.87 15.32 -28.70
N ARG A 57 -9.39 16.10 -27.75
CA ARG A 57 -9.65 17.54 -27.82
C ARG A 57 -8.41 18.38 -28.15
N PHE A 58 -7.20 17.97 -27.73
CA PHE A 58 -5.97 18.70 -28.10
C PHE A 58 -5.74 18.67 -29.61
N LEU A 59 -5.86 17.49 -30.22
CA LEU A 59 -5.71 17.30 -31.66
C LEU A 59 -6.76 18.13 -32.42
N VAL A 60 -8.01 18.14 -31.97
CA VAL A 60 -9.08 18.95 -32.57
C VAL A 60 -8.74 20.44 -32.56
N TRP A 61 -8.28 20.99 -31.43
CA TRP A 61 -7.89 22.40 -31.33
C TRP A 61 -6.67 22.73 -32.20
N MET A 62 -5.67 21.84 -32.23
CA MET A 62 -4.48 21.99 -33.09
C MET A 62 -4.87 22.02 -34.57
N THR A 63 -5.69 21.06 -35.02
CA THR A 63 -6.17 21.01 -36.40
C THR A 63 -7.01 22.25 -36.74
N LEU A 64 -7.90 22.69 -35.84
CA LEU A 64 -8.69 23.90 -36.04
C LEU A 64 -7.78 25.13 -36.22
N THR A 65 -6.75 25.27 -35.40
CA THR A 65 -5.79 26.38 -35.49
C THR A 65 -5.08 26.40 -36.84
N VAL A 66 -4.61 25.24 -37.31
CA VAL A 66 -3.97 25.11 -38.64
C VAL A 66 -4.95 25.44 -39.76
N VAL A 67 -6.19 24.93 -39.70
CA VAL A 67 -7.22 25.20 -40.70
C VAL A 67 -7.59 26.69 -40.74
N VAL A 68 -7.73 27.33 -39.58
CA VAL A 68 -7.99 28.77 -39.48
C VAL A 68 -6.83 29.59 -40.04
N TRP A 69 -5.58 29.20 -39.77
CA TRP A 69 -4.40 29.87 -40.32
C TRP A 69 -4.32 29.79 -41.84
N ILE A 70 -4.53 28.59 -42.39
CA ILE A 70 -4.58 28.36 -43.83
C ILE A 70 -5.73 29.16 -44.44
N GLY A 71 -6.93 29.06 -43.85
CA GLY A 71 -8.11 29.80 -44.31
C GLY A 71 -7.87 31.31 -44.32
N TRP A 72 -7.29 31.86 -43.24
CA TRP A 72 -6.95 33.27 -43.17
C TRP A 72 -6.00 33.68 -44.30
N ASN A 73 -4.91 32.94 -44.53
CA ASN A 73 -3.95 33.29 -45.57
C ASN A 73 -4.44 33.06 -47.01
N VAL A 74 -5.36 32.11 -47.22
CA VAL A 74 -5.96 31.83 -48.54
C VAL A 74 -7.04 32.86 -48.89
N PHE A 75 -7.93 33.18 -47.95
CA PHE A 75 -9.05 34.11 -48.19
C PHE A 75 -8.68 35.58 -47.98
N ALA A 76 -7.53 35.89 -47.36
CA ALA A 76 -7.08 37.26 -47.21
C ALA A 76 -6.70 37.91 -48.57
N PRO A 77 -7.04 39.19 -48.78
CA PRO A 77 -6.54 39.99 -49.90
C PRO A 77 -5.02 40.01 -49.93
N ALA A 78 -4.40 40.10 -51.12
CA ALA A 78 -2.95 40.05 -51.31
C ALA A 78 -2.16 41.08 -50.48
N SER A 79 -2.79 42.18 -50.04
CA SER A 79 -2.20 43.19 -49.17
C SER A 79 -2.14 42.81 -47.68
N LEU A 80 -2.88 41.78 -47.25
CA LEU A 80 -2.96 41.31 -45.85
C LEU A 80 -2.53 39.84 -45.69
N ARG A 81 -2.01 39.22 -46.75
CA ARG A 81 -1.43 37.87 -46.68
C ARG A 81 -0.13 37.94 -45.91
N PHE A 82 -0.14 37.36 -44.71
CA PHE A 82 1.03 37.34 -43.82
C PHE A 82 1.96 36.16 -44.16
N ASP A 83 1.40 35.08 -44.74
CA ASP A 83 2.08 33.81 -45.00
C ASP A 83 1.55 33.18 -46.31
N GLU A 84 2.13 33.56 -47.45
CA GLU A 84 1.77 33.04 -48.78
C GLU A 84 2.35 31.64 -49.02
N TYR A 85 1.80 30.87 -49.95
CA TYR A 85 2.27 29.51 -50.28
C TYR A 85 3.79 29.54 -50.55
N PRO A 86 4.64 28.82 -49.79
CA PRO A 86 4.38 27.54 -49.10
C PRO A 86 4.19 27.59 -47.57
N PHE A 87 3.67 28.68 -46.98
CA PHE A 87 3.41 28.83 -45.54
C PHE A 87 4.66 28.66 -44.66
N ILE A 88 5.67 29.52 -44.88
CA ILE A 88 6.94 29.49 -44.14
C ILE A 88 6.71 29.69 -42.63
N PHE A 89 5.83 30.59 -42.24
CA PHE A 89 5.61 30.89 -40.81
C PHE A 89 4.94 29.73 -40.09
N LEU A 90 3.93 29.12 -40.71
CA LEU A 90 3.31 27.90 -40.19
C LEU A 90 4.34 26.78 -40.01
N THR A 91 5.21 26.60 -41.01
CA THR A 91 6.26 25.56 -40.98
C THR A 91 7.29 25.82 -39.89
N LEU A 92 7.74 27.06 -39.74
CA LEU A 92 8.66 27.46 -38.67
C LEU A 92 8.03 27.27 -37.28
N ALA A 93 6.76 27.65 -37.12
CA ALA A 93 6.03 27.45 -35.87
C ALA A 93 5.89 25.96 -35.51
N LEU A 94 5.51 25.11 -36.47
CA LEU A 94 5.37 23.66 -36.25
C LEU A 94 6.71 22.98 -35.95
N SER A 95 7.79 23.37 -36.63
CA SER A 95 9.13 22.83 -36.35
C SER A 95 9.64 23.23 -34.96
N LEU A 96 9.42 24.49 -34.56
CA LEU A 96 9.72 24.95 -33.20
C LEU A 96 8.87 24.21 -32.16
N GLN A 97 7.57 24.03 -32.43
CA GLN A 97 6.67 23.29 -31.54
C GLN A 97 7.18 21.87 -31.29
N ALA A 98 7.58 21.15 -32.33
CA ALA A 98 8.14 19.80 -32.20
C ALA A 98 9.45 19.80 -31.39
N SER A 99 10.33 20.76 -31.64
CA SER A 99 11.62 20.90 -30.95
C SER A 99 11.46 21.17 -29.44
N TYR A 100 10.50 22.01 -29.05
CA TYR A 100 10.22 22.30 -27.64
C TYR A 100 9.38 21.20 -26.96
N ALA A 101 8.56 20.47 -27.71
CA ALA A 101 7.76 19.38 -27.14
C ALA A 101 8.64 18.25 -26.59
N ALA A 102 9.72 17.87 -27.29
CA ALA A 102 10.62 16.80 -26.88
C ALA A 102 11.19 16.97 -25.45
N PRO A 103 11.84 18.10 -25.08
CA PRO A 103 12.36 18.29 -23.72
C PRO A 103 11.24 18.39 -22.68
N LEU A 104 10.09 18.97 -23.02
CA LEU A 104 8.94 19.06 -22.11
C LEU A 104 8.37 17.66 -21.78
N ILE A 105 8.30 16.81 -22.80
CA ILE A 105 7.87 15.41 -22.67
C ILE A 105 8.90 14.63 -21.83
N LEU A 106 10.20 14.82 -22.08
CA LEU A 106 11.26 14.16 -21.30
C LEU A 106 11.22 14.56 -19.82
N LEU A 107 10.96 15.84 -19.50
CA LEU A 107 10.78 16.27 -18.11
C LEU A 107 9.51 15.68 -17.48
N ALA A 108 8.44 15.51 -18.24
CA ALA A 108 7.23 14.86 -17.76
C ALA A 108 7.44 13.36 -17.51
N GLN A 109 8.22 12.69 -18.36
CA GLN A 109 8.53 11.26 -18.28
C GLN A 109 9.45 10.92 -17.09
N ASN A 110 10.55 11.66 -16.89
CA ASN A 110 11.47 11.41 -15.76
C ASN A 110 10.75 11.34 -14.39
N ARG A 111 9.68 12.12 -14.23
CA ARG A 111 8.90 12.16 -12.99
C ARG A 111 7.85 11.06 -12.90
N GLN A 112 7.35 10.56 -14.03
CA GLN A 112 6.51 9.36 -14.06
C GLN A 112 7.36 8.15 -13.67
N ASP A 113 8.56 8.03 -14.24
CA ASP A 113 9.51 6.95 -13.93
C ASP A 113 9.91 6.93 -12.45
N ASP A 114 10.13 8.10 -11.83
CA ASP A 114 10.43 8.20 -10.39
C ASP A 114 9.26 7.74 -9.50
N ARG A 115 8.01 8.09 -9.85
CA ARG A 115 6.81 7.62 -9.13
C ARG A 115 6.60 6.12 -9.31
N ASP A 116 6.76 5.64 -10.54
CA ASP A 116 6.59 4.24 -10.89
C ASP A 116 7.64 3.39 -10.18
N ARG A 117 8.87 3.90 -10.02
CA ARG A 117 9.90 3.26 -9.20
C ARG A 117 9.49 3.14 -7.73
N VAL A 118 8.95 4.21 -7.12
CA VAL A 118 8.51 4.17 -5.71
C VAL A 118 7.36 3.19 -5.53
N ASN A 119 6.38 3.17 -6.45
CA ASN A 119 5.28 2.23 -6.43
C ASN A 119 5.79 0.78 -6.56
N LEU A 120 6.73 0.51 -7.48
CA LEU A 120 7.38 -0.79 -7.63
C LEU A 120 8.11 -1.25 -6.36
N GLU A 121 8.80 -0.35 -5.67
CA GLU A 121 9.48 -0.66 -4.41
C GLU A 121 8.48 -0.96 -3.28
N GLN A 122 7.33 -0.27 -3.24
CA GLN A 122 6.26 -0.55 -2.29
C GLN A 122 5.57 -1.89 -2.58
N ASP A 123 5.27 -2.18 -3.84
CA ASP A 123 4.65 -3.45 -4.26
C ASP A 123 5.55 -4.64 -3.93
N ARG A 124 6.87 -4.51 -4.12
CA ARG A 124 7.83 -5.53 -3.69
C ARG A 124 7.75 -5.80 -2.20
N LYS A 125 7.74 -4.76 -1.36
CA LYS A 125 7.61 -4.90 0.10
C LYS A 125 6.27 -5.51 0.51
N GLN A 126 5.18 -5.15 -0.15
CA GLN A 126 3.87 -5.74 0.10
C GLN A 126 3.85 -7.21 -0.29
N ASN A 127 4.43 -7.58 -1.43
CA ASN A 127 4.51 -8.96 -1.88
C ASN A 127 5.35 -9.83 -0.92
N GLU A 128 6.49 -9.32 -0.44
CA GLU A 128 7.29 -9.99 0.59
C GLU A 128 6.49 -10.25 1.87
N ARG A 129 5.71 -9.25 2.33
CA ARG A 129 4.81 -9.42 3.49
C ARG A 129 3.70 -10.43 3.22
N SER A 130 3.08 -10.38 2.04
CA SER A 130 2.02 -11.32 1.65
C SER A 130 2.51 -12.76 1.59
N ILE A 131 3.76 -12.98 1.14
CA ILE A 131 4.39 -14.30 1.16
C ILE A 131 4.58 -14.76 2.61
N ALA A 132 5.13 -13.90 3.47
CA ALA A 132 5.32 -14.21 4.88
C ALA A 132 3.99 -14.52 5.62
N ASP A 133 2.94 -13.76 5.36
CA ASP A 133 1.60 -14.00 5.92
C ASP A 133 1.02 -15.32 5.41
N THR A 134 1.24 -15.66 4.13
CA THR A 134 0.80 -16.94 3.56
C THR A 134 1.54 -18.11 4.18
N GLU A 135 2.86 -17.98 4.39
CA GLU A 135 3.66 -19.00 5.08
C GLU A 135 3.22 -19.16 6.54
N TYR A 136 2.92 -18.06 7.23
CA TYR A 136 2.40 -18.07 8.59
C TYR A 136 1.05 -18.78 8.65
N LEU A 137 0.08 -18.38 7.82
CA LEU A 137 -1.23 -19.02 7.75
C LEU A 137 -1.14 -20.49 7.38
N THR A 138 -0.25 -20.88 6.47
CA THR A 138 -0.04 -22.29 6.10
C THR A 138 0.48 -23.09 7.28
N ARG A 139 1.41 -22.53 8.06
CA ARG A 139 1.93 -23.17 9.28
C ARG A 139 0.85 -23.27 10.35
N GLU A 140 0.05 -22.22 10.53
CA GLU A 140 -1.04 -22.19 11.49
C GLU A 140 -2.14 -23.21 11.13
N ILE A 141 -2.49 -23.33 9.84
CA ILE A 141 -3.42 -24.35 9.33
C ILE A 141 -2.86 -25.75 9.53
N ALA A 142 -1.55 -25.96 9.30
CA ALA A 142 -0.91 -27.24 9.56
C ALA A 142 -0.97 -27.60 11.06
N ALA A 143 -0.70 -26.65 11.95
CA ALA A 143 -0.81 -26.83 13.40
C ALA A 143 -2.26 -27.10 13.83
N LEU A 144 -3.23 -26.34 13.31
CA LEU A 144 -4.66 -26.54 13.54
C LEU A 144 -5.11 -27.92 13.05
N ARG A 145 -4.64 -28.35 11.87
CA ARG A 145 -4.92 -29.68 11.32
C ARG A 145 -4.35 -30.80 12.19
N MET A 146 -3.15 -30.62 12.75
CA MET A 146 -2.57 -31.58 13.68
C MET A 146 -3.37 -31.64 14.99
N GLY A 147 -3.69 -30.49 15.59
CA GLY A 147 -4.50 -30.42 16.81
C GLY A 147 -5.91 -30.97 16.64
N LEU A 148 -6.58 -30.69 15.51
CA LEU A 148 -7.86 -31.30 15.16
C LEU A 148 -7.72 -32.79 14.82
N GLY A 149 -6.61 -33.19 14.21
CA GLY A 149 -6.31 -34.59 13.92
C GLY A 149 -6.16 -35.45 15.17
N GLU A 150 -5.64 -34.86 16.26
CA GLU A 150 -5.53 -35.53 17.57
C GLU A 150 -6.87 -35.61 18.31
N VAL A 151 -7.73 -34.58 18.19
CA VAL A 151 -9.02 -34.49 18.90
C VAL A 151 -10.18 -35.14 18.13
N ALA A 152 -10.08 -35.26 16.81
CA ALA A 152 -11.14 -35.79 15.95
C ALA A 152 -10.81 -37.14 15.32
N THR A 153 -9.97 -37.97 15.95
CA THR A 153 -9.81 -39.33 15.47
C THR A 153 -11.11 -40.10 15.68
N ARG A 154 -11.60 -40.75 14.61
CA ARG A 154 -12.80 -41.61 14.56
C ARG A 154 -13.00 -42.47 15.81
N ASP A 155 -11.94 -42.92 16.44
CA ASP A 155 -12.00 -43.76 17.63
C ASP A 155 -12.40 -43.01 18.90
N TRP A 156 -12.04 -41.73 19.06
CA TRP A 156 -12.53 -40.89 20.17
C TRP A 156 -14.01 -40.53 19.98
N ILE A 157 -14.40 -40.11 18.77
CA ILE A 157 -15.81 -39.83 18.47
C ILE A 157 -16.64 -41.11 18.61
N ARG A 158 -16.09 -42.27 18.22
CA ARG A 158 -16.74 -43.57 18.40
C ARG A 158 -16.87 -43.94 19.87
N SER A 159 -15.82 -43.77 20.68
CA SER A 159 -15.89 -44.09 22.11
C SER A 159 -16.89 -43.18 22.82
N GLU A 160 -16.89 -41.89 22.52
CA GLU A 160 -17.83 -40.93 23.12
C GLU A 160 -19.27 -41.22 22.72
N LEU A 161 -19.53 -41.54 21.44
CA LEU A 161 -20.85 -41.97 21.00
C LEU A 161 -21.29 -43.29 21.63
N GLN A 162 -20.36 -44.24 21.82
CA GLN A 162 -20.66 -45.50 22.49
C GLN A 162 -20.97 -45.31 23.97
N ASP A 163 -20.21 -44.48 24.67
CA ASP A 163 -20.46 -44.15 26.07
C ASP A 163 -21.81 -43.44 26.24
N LEU A 164 -22.13 -42.48 25.37
CA LEU A 164 -23.44 -41.81 25.38
C LEU A 164 -24.60 -42.77 25.07
N VAL A 165 -24.44 -43.69 24.11
CA VAL A 165 -25.46 -44.71 23.80
C VAL A 165 -25.65 -45.66 24.98
N ARG A 166 -24.56 -46.06 25.63
CA ARG A 166 -24.60 -46.94 26.80
C ARG A 166 -25.28 -46.28 27.99
N GLU A 167 -25.02 -45.00 28.25
CA GLU A 167 -25.72 -44.24 29.29
C GLU A 167 -27.23 -44.16 29.02
N LEU A 168 -27.64 -44.01 27.75
CA LEU A 168 -29.05 -43.99 27.37
C LEU A 168 -29.71 -45.37 27.51
N GLU A 169 -29.02 -46.46 27.16
CA GLU A 169 -29.50 -47.83 27.38
C GLU A 169 -29.67 -48.12 28.87
N GLU A 170 -28.69 -47.77 29.71
CA GLU A 170 -28.77 -47.98 31.17
C GLU A 170 -29.97 -47.22 31.77
N ARG A 171 -30.21 -45.97 31.36
CA ARG A 171 -31.40 -45.19 31.76
C ARG A 171 -32.71 -45.78 31.23
N GLY A 172 -32.71 -46.37 30.04
CA GLY A 172 -33.87 -47.07 29.47
C GLY A 172 -34.17 -48.37 30.22
N GLN A 173 -33.13 -49.09 30.61
CA GLN A 173 -33.22 -50.38 31.30
C GLN A 173 -33.60 -50.21 32.77
N GLU A 174 -33.16 -49.14 33.44
CA GLU A 174 -33.70 -48.74 34.75
C GLU A 174 -35.20 -48.41 34.70
N ARG A 175 -35.67 -47.83 33.58
CA ARG A 175 -37.10 -47.58 33.34
C ARG A 175 -37.92 -48.85 33.09
N ASP A 176 -37.34 -49.87 32.48
CA ASP A 176 -38.01 -51.17 32.25
C ASP A 176 -37.94 -52.09 33.48
N LEU A 177 -36.91 -51.97 34.33
CA LEU A 177 -36.77 -52.75 35.58
C LEU A 177 -37.73 -52.27 36.69
N PHE A 178 -38.15 -51.00 36.63
CA PHE A 178 -39.26 -50.47 37.42
C PHE A 178 -40.45 -50.12 36.51
N PRO A 179 -41.27 -51.11 36.11
CA PRO A 179 -42.54 -50.80 35.46
C PRO A 179 -43.35 -49.89 36.39
N PRO A 180 -43.99 -48.82 35.89
CA PRO A 180 -44.92 -48.06 36.71
C PRO A 180 -46.03 -49.03 37.16
N ASP A 181 -46.11 -49.28 38.47
CA ASP A 181 -47.02 -50.23 39.11
C ASP A 181 -48.45 -50.14 38.54
N GLY A 182 -48.74 -51.03 37.59
CA GLY A 182 -50.05 -51.22 37.00
C GLY A 182 -50.76 -52.38 37.66
N GLU A 183 -51.83 -52.04 38.40
CA GLU A 183 -52.93 -52.90 38.82
C GLU A 183 -52.66 -53.97 39.91
N ARG A 184 -52.68 -53.55 41.19
CA ARG A 184 -53.19 -54.44 42.25
C ARG A 184 -54.71 -54.37 42.28
N ARG A 185 -55.34 -55.34 41.63
CA ARG A 185 -56.76 -55.66 41.76
C ARG A 185 -57.05 -56.02 43.23
N SER A 186 -57.98 -55.28 43.82
CA SER A 186 -58.42 -55.40 45.21
C SER A 186 -59.27 -56.65 45.42
N ASP A 187 -58.77 -57.62 46.18
CA ASP A 187 -59.61 -58.66 46.75
C ASP A 187 -59.97 -58.26 48.18
N VAL A 188 -61.21 -57.78 48.32
CA VAL A 188 -61.90 -57.50 49.58
C VAL A 188 -62.61 -58.78 50.01
N PRO A 189 -62.32 -59.38 51.17
CA PRO A 189 -63.16 -60.44 51.70
C PRO A 189 -64.31 -59.81 52.50
N ASP A 190 -65.53 -60.02 52.03
CA ASP A 190 -66.76 -59.75 52.77
C ASP A 190 -67.20 -61.04 53.47
N ARG A 191 -67.21 -61.00 54.81
CA ARG A 191 -67.78 -61.93 55.82
C ARG A 191 -67.29 -63.37 55.94
#